data_AF-A0A6H5JWU9-F1
#
_entry.id   AF-A0A6H5JWU9-F1
#
_cell.length_a   1.000
_cell.length_b   1.000
_cell.length_c   1.000
_cell.angle_alpha   90.00
_cell.angle_beta   90.00
_cell.angle_gamma   90.00
#
_symmetry.space_group_name_H-M   'P 1'
#
loop_
_entity.id
_entity.type
_entity.pdbx_description
1 polymer ?
#
loop_
_entity_poly.entity_id
_entity_poly.type
_entity_poly.pdbx_seq_one_letter_code
_entity_poly.pdbx_strand_id
1 'polypeptide(L)'
;MSAARCRFLFESVADLQTRLRSKGSDLLIQRGHPEDAIPAVAARLGSGASVVTVYAHTDLCSEEKSVHAAVKSALSLVGSAGGVGGDATGASVTEVWGNTLHDPSDLPKWVVKSVMEKVLSSPEESESDASENLSCASEDESGDDAEP
;
A
#
# COMPACT_ATOMS: atom_id res chain seq x y z
N MET A 1 -5.09 10.58 7.65
CA MET A 1 -4.42 11.10 6.43
C MET A 1 -4.85 12.53 6.13
N SER A 2 -3.91 13.47 5.94
CA SER A 2 -4.21 14.89 5.70
C SER A 2 -4.60 15.20 4.25
N ALA A 3 -5.29 16.32 4.03
CA ALA A 3 -5.69 16.76 2.69
C ALA A 3 -4.49 16.94 1.73
N ALA A 4 -3.36 17.45 2.23
CA ALA A 4 -2.13 17.60 1.46
C ALA A 4 -1.56 16.25 1.00
N ARG A 5 -1.54 15.25 1.89
CA ARG A 5 -1.09 13.89 1.56
C ARG A 5 -2.02 13.22 0.55
N CYS A 6 -3.34 13.39 0.70
CA CYS A 6 -4.31 12.87 -0.26
C CYS A 6 -4.09 13.46 -1.66
N ARG A 7 -3.93 14.79 -1.76
CA ARG A 7 -3.64 15.45 -3.03
C ARG A 7 -2.35 14.93 -3.66
N PHE A 8 -1.28 14.84 -2.88
CA PHE A 8 0.00 14.32 -3.34
C PHE A 8 -0.12 12.88 -3.87
N LEU A 9 -0.88 12.01 -3.19
CA LEU A 9 -1.12 10.65 -3.67
C LEU A 9 -1.85 10.63 -5.02
N PHE A 10 -2.92 11.43 -5.18
CA PHE A 10 -3.64 11.50 -6.44
C PHE A 10 -2.75 11.97 -7.60
N GLU A 11 -1.96 13.01 -7.37
CA GLU A 11 -1.01 13.53 -8.35
C GLU A 11 0.06 12.49 -8.71
N SER A 12 0.59 11.77 -7.70
CA SER A 12 1.58 10.72 -7.89
C SER A 12 1.04 9.52 -8.70
N VAL A 13 -0.18 9.08 -8.42
CA VAL A 13 -0.84 7.98 -9.15
C VAL A 13 -1.15 8.39 -10.59
N ALA A 14 -1.60 9.63 -10.81
CA ALA A 14 -1.86 10.15 -12.16
C ALA A 14 -0.59 10.25 -13.02
N ASP A 15 0.52 10.72 -12.44
CA ASP A 15 1.83 10.73 -13.10
C ASP A 15 2.32 9.31 -13.42
N LEU A 16 2.21 8.37 -12.47
CA LEU A 16 2.58 6.97 -12.70
C LEU A 16 1.79 6.35 -13.87
N GLN A 17 0.48 6.55 -13.93
CA GLN A 17 -0.35 6.05 -15.03
C GLN A 17 0.11 6.62 -16.38
N THR A 18 0.40 7.93 -16.42
CA THR A 18 0.88 8.60 -17.64
C THR A 18 2.21 8.02 -18.11
N ARG A 19 3.15 7.76 -17.18
CA ARG A 19 4.45 7.15 -17.49
C ARG A 19 4.36 5.68 -17.91
N LEU A 20 3.38 4.93 -17.40
CA LEU A 20 3.15 3.55 -17.86
C LEU A 20 2.57 3.53 -19.28
N ARG A 21 1.64 4.44 -19.59
CA ARG A 21 1.08 4.62 -20.94
C ARG A 21 2.13 5.00 -21.97
N SER A 22 3.05 5.90 -21.63
CA SER A 22 4.13 6.27 -22.56
C SER A 22 5.09 5.11 -22.88
N LYS A 23 5.09 4.06 -22.04
CA LYS A 23 5.85 2.81 -22.24
C LYS A 23 5.02 1.67 -22.86
N GLY A 24 3.77 1.92 -23.25
CA GLY A 24 2.89 0.92 -23.86
C GLY A 24 2.15 0.02 -22.87
N SER A 25 2.08 0.39 -21.59
CA SER A 25 1.30 -0.29 -20.56
C SER A 25 0.18 0.63 -20.02
N ASP A 26 -0.52 0.25 -18.96
CA ASP A 26 -1.46 1.12 -18.24
C ASP A 26 -1.50 0.77 -16.74
N LEU A 27 -2.18 1.58 -15.94
CA LEU A 27 -2.44 1.36 -14.53
C LEU A 27 -3.93 1.14 -14.28
N LEU A 28 -4.28 -0.05 -13.80
CA LEU A 28 -5.62 -0.36 -13.31
C LEU A 28 -5.80 0.21 -11.90
N ILE A 29 -6.73 1.15 -11.72
CA ILE A 29 -7.04 1.76 -10.43
C ILE A 29 -8.39 1.22 -9.96
N GLN A 30 -8.42 0.66 -8.75
CA GLN A 30 -9.64 0.17 -8.10
C GLN A 30 -9.72 0.69 -6.67
N ARG A 31 -10.95 0.85 -6.18
CA ARG A 31 -11.23 1.23 -4.80
C ARG A 31 -11.82 0.03 -4.08
N GLY A 32 -11.27 -0.31 -2.92
CA GLY A 32 -11.72 -1.42 -2.09
C GLY A 32 -10.55 -2.07 -1.37
N HIS A 33 -10.79 -3.28 -0.87
CA HIS A 33 -9.81 -4.10 -0.19
C HIS A 33 -8.94 -4.86 -1.22
N PRO A 34 -7.60 -4.81 -1.10
CA PRO A 34 -6.72 -5.51 -2.03
C PRO A 34 -6.92 -7.03 -2.00
N GLU A 35 -7.28 -7.60 -0.85
CA GLU A 35 -7.63 -9.01 -0.66
C GLU A 35 -8.89 -9.45 -1.40
N ASP A 36 -9.73 -8.53 -1.87
CA ASP A 36 -10.86 -8.82 -2.76
C ASP A 36 -10.51 -8.50 -4.22
N ALA A 37 -9.92 -7.33 -4.45
CA ALA A 37 -9.68 -6.78 -5.78
C ALA A 37 -8.61 -7.58 -6.55
N ILE A 38 -7.49 -7.92 -5.92
CA ILE A 38 -6.37 -8.61 -6.57
C ILE A 38 -6.76 -10.04 -6.97
N PRO A 39 -7.38 -10.86 -6.10
CA PRO A 39 -7.90 -12.18 -6.50
C PRO A 39 -8.93 -12.12 -7.62
N ALA A 40 -9.82 -11.13 -7.61
CA ALA A 40 -10.80 -10.96 -8.69
C ALA A 40 -10.13 -10.65 -10.03
N VAL A 41 -9.07 -9.85 -10.04
CA VAL A 41 -8.26 -9.60 -11.26
C VAL A 41 -7.55 -10.89 -11.68
N ALA A 42 -6.90 -11.59 -10.76
CA ALA A 42 -6.17 -12.82 -11.04
C ALA A 42 -7.08 -13.91 -11.62
N ALA A 43 -8.29 -14.08 -11.09
CA ALA A 43 -9.28 -15.03 -11.57
C ALA A 43 -9.71 -14.74 -13.02
N ARG A 44 -9.89 -13.46 -13.38
CA ARG A 44 -10.23 -13.05 -14.76
C ARG A 44 -9.10 -13.27 -15.75
N LEU A 45 -7.84 -13.18 -15.30
CA LEU A 45 -6.66 -13.40 -16.15
C LEU A 45 -6.31 -14.90 -16.28
N GLY A 46 -6.54 -15.69 -15.22
CA GLY A 46 -6.21 -17.11 -15.15
C GLY A 46 -7.19 -18.06 -15.82
N SER A 47 -8.33 -17.57 -16.33
CA SER A 47 -9.41 -18.40 -16.92
C SER A 47 -9.04 -19.14 -18.21
N GLY A 48 -7.80 -19.00 -18.70
CA GLY A 48 -7.30 -19.56 -19.96
C GLY A 48 -6.02 -20.41 -19.85
N ALA A 49 -5.85 -21.16 -18.75
CA ALA A 49 -4.67 -22.02 -18.47
C ALA A 49 -3.34 -21.28 -18.20
N SER A 50 -3.40 -20.00 -17.83
CA SER A 50 -2.21 -19.21 -17.47
C SER A 50 -2.02 -19.14 -15.96
N VAL A 51 -0.78 -19.39 -15.50
CA VAL A 51 -0.34 -19.05 -14.15
C VAL A 51 -0.29 -17.53 -14.01
N VAL A 52 -0.81 -17.00 -12.91
CA VAL A 52 -0.76 -15.56 -12.60
C VAL A 52 0.17 -15.34 -11.43
N THR A 53 1.20 -14.51 -11.61
CA THR A 53 2.09 -14.09 -10.53
C THR A 53 1.88 -12.62 -10.23
N VAL A 54 1.57 -12.32 -8.97
CA VAL A 54 1.44 -10.96 -8.45
C VAL A 54 2.79 -10.56 -7.86
N TYR A 55 3.37 -9.48 -8.37
CA TYR A 55 4.59 -8.88 -7.82
C TYR A 55 4.24 -7.70 -6.93
N ALA A 56 4.84 -7.63 -5.75
CA ALA A 56 4.68 -6.54 -4.79
C ALA A 56 6.01 -6.24 -4.08
N HIS A 57 6.15 -5.05 -3.51
CA HIS A 57 7.26 -4.75 -2.61
C HIS A 57 7.00 -5.33 -1.21
N THR A 58 8.04 -5.73 -0.50
CA THR A 58 7.92 -6.16 0.90
C THR A 58 7.78 -4.97 1.84
N ASP A 59 6.86 -5.04 2.79
CA ASP A 59 6.68 -4.04 3.85
C ASP A 59 7.10 -4.53 5.24
N LEU A 60 7.38 -3.57 6.12
CA LEU A 60 7.88 -3.83 7.47
C LEU A 60 6.81 -3.71 8.55
N CYS A 61 5.85 -2.81 8.36
CA CYS A 61 4.87 -2.46 9.38
C CYS A 61 3.74 -3.49 9.49
N SER A 62 3.05 -3.49 10.62
CA SER A 62 2.10 -4.54 11.01
C SER A 62 0.83 -4.53 10.15
N GLU A 63 0.33 -3.34 9.83
CA GLU A 63 -0.84 -3.10 9.00
C GLU A 63 -0.65 -3.69 7.59
N GLU A 64 0.44 -3.34 6.92
CA GLU A 64 0.75 -3.79 5.57
C GLU A 64 1.02 -5.31 5.51
N LYS A 65 1.70 -5.85 6.53
CA LYS A 65 1.92 -7.31 6.64
C LYS A 65 0.61 -8.08 6.77
N SER A 66 -0.35 -7.55 7.54
CA SER A 66 -1.68 -8.16 7.69
C SER A 66 -2.41 -8.23 6.35
N VAL A 67 -2.39 -7.12 5.60
CA VAL A 67 -2.97 -7.04 4.25
C VAL A 67 -2.30 -8.01 3.29
N HIS A 68 -0.96 -8.08 3.29
CA HIS A 68 -0.21 -9.02 2.44
C HIS A 68 -0.56 -10.48 2.74
N ALA A 69 -0.72 -10.83 4.02
CA ALA A 69 -1.15 -12.17 4.42
C ALA A 69 -2.57 -12.48 3.93
N ALA A 70 -3.50 -11.52 4.03
CA ALA A 70 -4.87 -11.67 3.53
C ALA A 70 -4.90 -11.88 2.01
N VAL A 71 -4.15 -11.09 1.24
CA VAL A 71 -4.03 -11.22 -0.23
C VAL A 71 -3.47 -12.59 -0.63
N LYS A 72 -2.40 -13.05 0.04
CA LYS A 72 -1.81 -14.39 -0.22
C LYS A 72 -2.81 -15.51 0.04
N SER A 73 -3.54 -15.43 1.16
CA SER A 73 -4.58 -16.39 1.52
C SER A 73 -5.68 -16.42 0.45
N ALA A 74 -6.20 -15.25 0.05
CA ALA A 74 -7.27 -15.15 -0.95
C ALA A 74 -6.83 -15.66 -2.34
N LEU A 75 -5.60 -15.39 -2.78
CA LEU A 75 -5.06 -15.90 -4.05
C LEU A 75 -4.90 -17.42 -4.07
N SER A 76 -4.56 -18.05 -2.93
CA SER A 76 -4.45 -19.52 -2.85
C SER A 76 -5.78 -20.23 -3.13
N LEU A 77 -6.90 -19.58 -2.78
CA LEU A 77 -8.25 -20.10 -3.05
C LEU A 77 -8.61 -20.02 -4.53
N VAL A 78 -8.15 -18.98 -5.24
CA VAL A 78 -8.36 -18.82 -6.68
C VAL A 78 -7.69 -19.95 -7.48
N GLY A 79 -6.46 -20.33 -7.11
CA GLY A 79 -5.75 -21.44 -7.76
C GLY A 79 -6.35 -22.83 -7.50
N SER A 80 -7.07 -23.00 -6.39
CA SER A 80 -7.63 -24.30 -5.99
C SER A 80 -9.01 -24.58 -6.61
N ALA A 81 -9.71 -23.55 -7.10
CA ALA A 81 -11.10 -23.66 -7.55
C ALA A 81 -11.28 -24.16 -9.00
N GLY A 82 -10.19 -24.41 -9.74
CA GLY A 82 -10.21 -24.69 -11.18
C GLY A 82 -9.50 -25.98 -11.62
N GLY A 83 -9.86 -27.15 -11.07
CA GLY A 83 -9.42 -28.41 -11.69
C GLY A 83 -9.56 -29.68 -10.86
N VAL A 84 -10.55 -30.52 -11.21
CA VAL A 84 -10.46 -31.97 -11.01
C VAL A 84 -9.46 -32.49 -12.04
N GLY A 85 -8.17 -32.51 -11.69
CA GLY A 85 -7.11 -33.09 -12.51
C GLY A 85 -5.90 -32.18 -12.70
N GLY A 86 -4.91 -32.31 -11.81
CA GLY A 86 -3.46 -32.30 -12.06
C GLY A 86 -2.77 -31.19 -12.88
N ASP A 87 -3.45 -30.19 -13.45
CA ASP A 87 -2.82 -29.14 -14.25
C ASP A 87 -2.67 -27.83 -13.46
N ALA A 88 -1.49 -27.22 -13.54
CA ALA A 88 -0.97 -26.22 -12.61
C ALA A 88 -1.55 -24.82 -12.84
N THR A 89 -2.87 -24.67 -12.80
CA THR A 89 -3.49 -23.34 -12.72
C THR A 89 -3.35 -22.81 -11.30
N GLY A 90 -2.66 -21.68 -11.15
CA GLY A 90 -2.32 -21.16 -9.84
C GLY A 90 -2.09 -19.66 -9.85
N ALA A 91 -2.48 -18.99 -8.77
CA ALA A 91 -2.13 -17.61 -8.50
C ALA A 91 -1.16 -17.56 -7.32
N SER A 92 -0.04 -16.85 -7.47
CA SER A 92 0.98 -16.70 -6.43
C SER A 92 1.40 -15.25 -6.23
N VAL A 93 1.96 -14.94 -5.07
CA VAL A 93 2.54 -13.63 -4.75
C VAL A 93 4.05 -13.78 -4.62
N THR A 94 4.80 -12.92 -5.29
CA THR A 94 6.25 -12.76 -5.14
C THR A 94 6.54 -11.38 -4.59
N GLU A 95 7.15 -11.34 -3.41
CA GLU A 95 7.56 -10.10 -2.75
C GLU A 95 9.02 -9.80 -3.04
N VAL A 96 9.32 -8.55 -3.34
CA VAL A 96 10.65 -8.06 -3.67
C VAL A 96 11.00 -6.91 -2.74
N TRP A 97 12.22 -6.86 -2.23
CA TRP A 97 12.65 -5.72 -1.43
C TRP A 97 12.95 -4.51 -2.32
N GLY A 98 12.41 -3.33 -1.97
CA GLY A 98 12.62 -2.11 -2.76
C GLY A 98 12.69 -0.80 -1.96
N ASN A 99 12.67 -0.88 -0.62
CA ASN A 99 12.38 0.29 0.22
C ASN A 99 13.63 0.99 0.76
N THR A 100 14.82 0.39 0.64
CA THR A 100 16.07 0.93 1.17
C THR A 100 17.15 1.01 0.10
N LEU A 101 18.14 1.88 0.32
CA LEU A 101 19.28 2.06 -0.57
C LEU A 101 20.10 0.77 -0.77
N HIS A 102 20.21 -0.05 0.27
CA HIS A 102 20.87 -1.36 0.24
C HIS A 102 19.82 -2.47 0.35
N ASP A 103 20.00 -3.56 -0.37
CA ASP A 103 19.21 -4.77 -0.14
C ASP A 103 19.60 -5.37 1.23
N PRO A 104 18.64 -5.74 2.10
CA PRO A 104 18.93 -6.37 3.38
C PRO A 104 19.77 -7.66 3.25
N SER A 105 19.67 -8.37 2.12
CA SER A 105 20.48 -9.57 1.86
C SER A 105 21.96 -9.26 1.58
N ASP A 106 22.28 -8.04 1.13
CA ASP A 106 23.65 -7.57 0.93
C ASP A 106 24.29 -7.04 2.22
N LEU A 107 23.48 -6.77 3.25
CA LEU A 107 23.95 -6.26 4.52
C LEU A 107 24.46 -7.39 5.42
N PRO A 108 25.50 -7.14 6.24
CA PRO A 108 25.90 -8.07 7.27
C PRO A 108 24.73 -8.40 8.20
N LYS A 109 24.48 -9.68 8.49
CA LYS A 109 23.32 -10.15 9.27
C LYS A 109 23.15 -9.46 10.62
N TRP A 110 24.26 -9.06 11.25
CA TRP A 110 24.24 -8.33 12.52
C TRP A 110 23.64 -6.92 12.38
N VAL A 111 23.88 -6.23 11.26
CA VAL A 111 23.28 -4.92 10.96
C VAL A 111 21.78 -5.07 10.80
N VAL A 112 21.35 -6.03 9.98
CA VAL A 112 19.93 -6.27 9.72
C VAL A 112 19.20 -6.56 11.03
N LYS A 113 19.73 -7.46 11.87
CA LYS A 113 19.13 -7.78 13.16
C LYS A 113 18.99 -6.54 14.05
N SER A 114 20.07 -5.78 14.23
CA SER A 114 20.07 -4.61 15.11
C SER A 114 19.21 -3.45 14.63
N VAL A 115 19.12 -3.22 13.31
CA VAL A 115 18.33 -2.14 12.73
C VAL A 115 16.86 -2.53 12.65
N MET A 116 16.55 -3.73 12.15
CA MET A 116 15.16 -4.19 11.99
C MET A 116 14.49 -4.38 13.35
N GLU A 117 15.19 -4.92 14.36
CA GLU A 117 14.63 -5.00 15.72
C GLU A 117 14.29 -3.60 16.26
N LYS A 118 15.15 -2.59 16.05
CA LYS A 118 14.89 -1.22 16.51
C LYS A 118 13.77 -0.50 15.76
N VAL A 119 13.70 -0.68 14.44
CA VAL A 119 12.65 -0.07 13.60
C VAL A 119 11.30 -0.73 13.88
N LEU A 120 11.27 -2.05 14.06
CA LEU A 120 10.04 -2.80 14.35
C LEU A 120 9.62 -2.76 15.84
N SER A 121 10.55 -2.49 16.77
CA SER A 121 10.25 -2.37 18.20
C SER A 121 9.93 -0.94 18.63
N SER A 122 10.08 0.04 17.75
CA SER A 122 9.65 1.41 18.08
C SER A 122 8.12 1.37 18.19
N PRO A 123 7.54 1.78 19.35
CA PRO A 123 6.10 1.81 19.49
C PRO A 123 5.53 2.62 18.33
N GLU A 124 4.50 2.07 17.68
CA GLU A 124 3.71 2.81 16.71
C GLU A 124 3.28 4.10 17.42
N GLU A 125 3.80 5.25 16.98
CA GLU A 125 3.32 6.53 17.48
C GLU A 125 1.85 6.60 17.09
N SER A 126 0.99 6.28 18.06
CA SER A 126 -0.44 6.48 17.92
C SER A 126 -0.63 7.93 17.53
N GLU A 127 -1.24 8.19 16.37
CA GLU A 127 -1.66 9.52 15.92
C GLU A 127 -2.79 10.06 16.84
N SER A 128 -2.51 10.18 18.13
CA SER A 128 -3.42 10.63 19.18
C SER A 128 -2.82 11.83 19.91
N ASP A 129 -2.24 12.80 19.19
CA ASP A 129 -1.86 14.09 19.78
C ASP A 129 -1.67 15.19 18.71
N ALA A 130 -2.64 15.33 17.81
CA ALA A 130 -2.74 16.49 16.92
C ALA A 130 -3.99 17.35 17.19
N SER A 131 -4.54 17.29 18.40
CA SER A 131 -5.72 18.09 18.80
C SER A 131 -5.46 19.15 19.87
N GLU A 132 -4.26 19.28 20.40
CA GLU A 132 -3.93 20.32 21.39
C GLU A 132 -2.86 21.28 20.87
N ASN A 133 -3.25 22.17 19.96
CA ASN A 133 -2.77 23.56 19.88
C ASN A 133 -3.34 24.25 18.64
N LEU A 134 -4.62 24.58 18.71
CA LEU A 134 -5.15 25.72 17.98
C LEU A 134 -5.97 26.56 18.96
N SER A 135 -5.28 27.17 19.94
CA SER A 135 -5.82 28.32 20.64
C SER A 135 -5.96 29.43 19.61
N CYS A 136 -7.19 29.60 19.12
CA CYS A 136 -7.56 30.74 18.30
C CYS A 136 -7.34 31.99 19.15
N ALA A 137 -6.25 32.70 18.90
CA ALA A 137 -6.02 34.02 19.44
C ALA A 137 -7.08 34.93 18.84
N SER A 138 -8.11 35.26 19.62
CA SER A 138 -9.00 36.38 19.33
C SER A 138 -8.45 37.61 20.05
N GLU A 139 -7.60 38.33 19.34
CA GLU A 139 -7.31 39.76 19.51
C GLU A 139 -7.45 40.33 18.09
N ASP A 140 -8.05 41.47 17.79
CA ASP A 140 -8.95 42.40 18.44
C ASP A 140 -9.30 43.41 17.32
N GLU A 141 -10.31 44.26 17.55
CA GLU A 141 -10.52 45.56 16.88
C GLU A 141 -11.01 45.61 15.41
N SER A 142 -12.28 46.04 15.25
CA SER A 142 -12.60 47.19 14.38
C SER A 142 -13.98 47.73 14.75
N GLY A 143 -13.99 48.94 15.31
CA GLY A 143 -15.20 49.73 15.48
C GLY A 143 -15.74 50.19 14.14
N ASP A 144 -17.06 50.41 14.10
CA ASP A 144 -17.67 51.33 13.16
C ASP A 144 -18.94 51.89 13.81
N ASP A 145 -18.90 53.20 14.06
CA ASP A 145 -20.00 54.04 14.50
C ASP A 145 -21.16 54.02 13.48
N ALA A 146 -22.39 53.80 13.95
CA ALA A 146 -23.58 54.20 13.18
C ALA A 146 -24.78 54.47 14.10
N GLU A 147 -24.98 55.74 14.44
CA GLU A 147 -26.31 56.31 14.73
C GLU A 147 -27.15 56.38 13.43
N PRO A 148 -28.48 56.35 13.55
CA PRO A 148 -29.22 57.62 13.54
C PRO A 148 -30.30 57.77 14.63
#